data_AF-M6RLT1-F1
#
_entry.id   AF-M6RLT1-F1
#
_cell.length_a   1.000
_cell.length_b   1.000
_cell.length_c   1.000
_cell.angle_alpha   90.00
_cell.angle_beta   90.00
_cell.angle_gamma   90.00
#
_symmetry.space_group_name_H-M   'P 1'
#
loop_
_entity.id
_entity.type
_entity.pdbx_description
1 polymer ?
#
loop_
_entity_poly.entity_id
_entity_poly.type
_entity_poly.pdbx_seq_one_letter_code
_entity_poly.pdbx_strand_id
1 'polypeptide(L)'
;MIHFYKVLTSLFLSGITFAVTHKQAGDIYLAGPIAGVVLLVSFILLYGESNFFPKLKADVLFCAGLGALLGLAIAWFVGAAVHFEELNVAFYFLFALFGILSGVAFAKEPGLGIFGGGGSGNGFGVGIEKEEVRDKILDTSVVIDGRILDIADTHFLDGPLILPNFVLREIQLISDSSDPIKRARGRRGLEMLNKLQRKGSIEVKITYKDYSDTREVDAKLIKLARDTGGKIVTNDFNLNKVAELQGVKVLNLNTLANALKPVVLPGEELGIQVIKEGKDENQGIGYLEDGTMVVIENGGHLVGKEVKVTVTSIIQTAAGKMIFTKANSNGVSEKGNRQPHSS
;
A
#
# COMPACT_ATOMS: atom_id res chain seq x y z
N MET A 1 -40.29 -18.28 5.44
CA MET A 1 -40.11 -18.95 4.13
C MET A 1 -38.90 -19.88 4.13
N ILE A 2 -37.66 -19.40 4.32
CA ILE A 2 -36.43 -20.22 4.18
C ILE A 2 -36.37 -21.42 5.16
N HIS A 3 -36.70 -21.24 6.44
CA HIS A 3 -36.72 -22.34 7.42
C HIS A 3 -37.74 -23.44 7.10
N PHE A 4 -38.89 -23.07 6.50
CA PHE A 4 -39.92 -24.01 6.10
C PHE A 4 -39.45 -24.91 4.95
N TYR A 5 -38.77 -24.35 3.95
CA TYR A 5 -38.16 -25.13 2.86
C TYR A 5 -37.04 -26.06 3.34
N LYS A 6 -36.26 -25.65 4.34
CA LYS A 6 -35.20 -26.50 4.93
C LYS A 6 -35.76 -27.73 5.67
N VAL A 7 -36.85 -27.54 6.41
CA VAL A 7 -37.54 -28.68 7.06
C VAL A 7 -38.15 -29.61 5.99
N LEU A 8 -38.82 -29.04 4.99
CA LEU A 8 -39.47 -29.81 3.93
C LEU A 8 -38.45 -30.65 3.12
N THR A 9 -37.31 -30.06 2.77
CA THR A 9 -36.23 -30.76 2.06
C THR A 9 -35.61 -31.89 2.88
N SER A 10 -35.39 -31.69 4.18
CA SER A 10 -34.88 -32.75 5.07
C SER A 10 -35.84 -33.95 5.20
N LEU A 11 -37.15 -33.67 5.31
CA LEU A 11 -38.19 -34.70 5.38
C LEU A 11 -38.32 -35.44 4.05
N PHE A 12 -38.22 -34.72 2.94
CA PHE A 12 -38.30 -35.31 1.60
C PHE A 12 -37.11 -36.25 1.33
N LEU A 13 -35.89 -35.83 1.67
CA LEU A 13 -34.68 -36.64 1.48
C LEU A 13 -34.68 -37.90 2.37
N SER A 14 -35.13 -37.76 3.62
CA SER A 14 -35.36 -38.89 4.53
C SER A 14 -36.41 -39.86 3.97
N GLY A 15 -37.52 -39.35 3.43
CA GLY A 15 -38.59 -40.17 2.87
C GLY A 15 -38.16 -40.94 1.61
N ILE A 16 -37.38 -40.31 0.73
CA ILE A 16 -36.79 -40.98 -0.43
C ILE A 16 -35.83 -42.08 0.03
N THR A 17 -34.97 -41.79 1.00
CA THR A 17 -34.00 -42.76 1.51
C THR A 17 -34.69 -43.96 2.14
N PHE A 18 -35.76 -43.74 2.91
CA PHE A 18 -36.60 -44.81 3.44
C PHE A 18 -37.24 -45.66 2.32
N ALA A 19 -37.82 -45.03 1.29
CA ALA A 19 -38.47 -45.75 0.19
C ALA A 19 -37.47 -46.59 -0.63
N VAL A 20 -36.27 -46.07 -0.88
CA VAL A 20 -35.21 -46.78 -1.61
C VAL A 20 -34.66 -47.95 -0.78
N THR A 21 -34.32 -47.71 0.49
CA THR A 21 -33.77 -48.75 1.39
C THR A 21 -34.79 -49.84 1.69
N HIS A 22 -36.07 -49.49 1.89
CA HIS A 22 -37.15 -50.46 2.05
C HIS A 22 -37.32 -51.34 0.80
N LYS A 23 -37.26 -50.74 -0.40
CA LYS A 23 -37.37 -51.49 -1.67
C LYS A 23 -36.18 -52.43 -1.90
N GLN A 24 -35.01 -52.10 -1.36
CA GLN A 24 -33.77 -52.85 -1.59
C GLN A 24 -33.49 -53.92 -0.52
N ALA A 25 -33.78 -53.65 0.75
CA ALA A 25 -33.51 -54.56 1.86
C ALA A 25 -34.73 -55.42 2.26
N GLY A 26 -35.96 -55.01 1.90
CA GLY A 26 -37.18 -55.72 2.25
C GLY A 26 -37.53 -55.74 3.74
N ASP A 27 -36.71 -55.12 4.59
CA ASP A 27 -36.84 -55.11 6.04
C ASP A 27 -37.02 -53.69 6.59
N ILE A 28 -38.16 -53.45 7.23
CA ILE A 28 -38.54 -52.16 7.82
C ILE A 28 -37.61 -51.79 8.99
N TYR A 29 -37.09 -52.81 9.71
CA TYR A 29 -36.24 -52.59 10.88
C TYR A 29 -34.87 -52.01 10.52
N LEU A 30 -34.38 -52.22 9.30
CA LEU A 30 -33.12 -51.63 8.81
C LEU A 30 -33.34 -50.27 8.13
N ALA A 31 -34.44 -50.12 7.39
CA ALA A 31 -34.76 -48.90 6.64
C ALA A 31 -35.10 -47.70 7.55
N GLY A 32 -35.79 -47.95 8.66
CA GLY A 32 -36.20 -46.90 9.62
C GLY A 32 -35.01 -46.16 10.27
N PRO A 33 -34.05 -46.87 10.89
CA PRO A 33 -32.87 -46.25 11.51
C PRO A 33 -32.01 -45.48 10.52
N ILE A 34 -31.80 -46.02 9.31
CA ILE A 34 -30.99 -45.37 8.27
C ILE A 34 -31.66 -44.07 7.81
N ALA A 35 -32.97 -44.10 7.57
CA ALA A 35 -33.73 -42.90 7.22
C ALA A 35 -33.69 -41.86 8.35
N GLY A 36 -33.80 -42.29 9.60
CA GLY A 36 -33.67 -41.42 10.78
C GLY A 36 -32.31 -40.74 10.89
N VAL A 37 -31.21 -41.46 10.64
CA VAL A 37 -29.85 -40.88 10.62
C VAL A 37 -29.72 -39.86 9.50
N VAL A 38 -30.24 -40.16 8.30
CA VAL A 38 -30.20 -39.23 7.16
C VAL A 38 -31.01 -37.97 7.42
N LEU A 39 -32.17 -38.09 8.08
CA LEU A 39 -32.97 -36.94 8.52
C LEU A 39 -32.15 -36.06 9.48
N LEU A 40 -31.55 -36.67 10.50
CA LEU A 40 -30.79 -35.97 11.54
C LEU A 40 -29.57 -35.24 10.94
N VAL A 41 -28.80 -35.90 10.08
CA VAL A 41 -27.65 -35.32 9.38
C VAL A 41 -28.08 -34.19 8.45
N SER A 42 -29.15 -34.38 7.67
CA SER A 42 -29.67 -33.36 6.75
C SER A 42 -30.18 -32.13 7.49
N PHE A 43 -30.84 -32.34 8.64
CA PHE A 43 -31.32 -31.27 9.49
C PHE A 43 -30.16 -30.46 10.09
N ILE A 44 -29.11 -31.15 10.57
CA ILE A 44 -27.89 -30.51 11.09
C ILE A 44 -27.19 -29.69 10.00
N LEU A 45 -27.06 -30.19 8.78
CA LEU A 45 -26.39 -29.46 7.69
C LEU A 45 -27.18 -28.22 7.28
N LEU A 46 -28.50 -28.35 7.09
CA LEU A 46 -29.35 -27.25 6.61
C LEU A 46 -29.55 -26.15 7.66
N TYR A 47 -29.67 -26.50 8.95
CA TYR A 47 -29.75 -25.50 10.04
C TYR A 47 -28.37 -25.02 10.52
N GLY A 48 -27.36 -25.89 10.42
CA GLY A 48 -25.96 -25.57 10.65
C GLY A 48 -25.45 -24.54 9.65
N GLU A 49 -25.95 -24.53 8.41
CA GLU A 49 -25.63 -23.51 7.40
C GLU A 49 -25.68 -22.06 7.94
N SER A 50 -26.74 -21.71 8.69
CA SER A 50 -26.92 -20.35 9.22
C SER A 50 -26.09 -20.03 10.48
N ASN A 51 -25.62 -21.05 11.21
CA ASN A 51 -24.97 -20.86 12.53
C ASN A 51 -23.49 -21.30 12.58
N PHE A 52 -23.13 -22.32 11.81
CA PHE A 52 -21.78 -22.91 11.76
C PHE A 52 -20.91 -22.27 10.66
N PHE A 53 -21.42 -22.16 9.44
CA PHE A 53 -20.62 -21.70 8.29
C PHE A 53 -20.08 -20.26 8.40
N PRO A 54 -20.80 -19.27 8.96
CA PRO A 54 -20.22 -17.94 9.15
C PRO A 54 -19.15 -17.88 10.25
N LYS A 55 -19.01 -18.92 11.08
CA LYS A 55 -18.03 -18.99 12.19
C LYS A 55 -16.88 -19.97 11.93
N LEU A 56 -16.99 -20.82 10.92
CA LEU A 56 -15.96 -21.79 10.54
C LEU A 56 -14.93 -21.10 9.63
N LYS A 57 -13.80 -20.71 10.22
CA LYS A 57 -12.63 -20.31 9.44
C LYS A 57 -12.11 -21.52 8.65
N ALA A 58 -11.81 -21.32 7.36
CA ALA A 58 -11.25 -22.36 6.50
C ALA A 58 -9.99 -23.00 7.11
N ASP A 59 -9.15 -22.18 7.76
CA ASP A 59 -7.93 -22.59 8.46
C ASP A 59 -8.21 -23.64 9.54
N VAL A 60 -9.29 -23.46 10.32
CA VAL A 60 -9.68 -24.38 11.40
C VAL A 60 -10.18 -25.70 10.82
N LEU A 61 -10.96 -25.64 9.74
CA LEU A 61 -11.47 -26.84 9.08
C LEU A 61 -10.34 -27.67 8.44
N PHE A 62 -9.39 -26.99 7.80
CA PHE A 62 -8.23 -27.62 7.18
C PHE A 62 -7.32 -28.28 8.22
N CYS A 63 -6.97 -27.56 9.29
CA CYS A 63 -6.12 -28.10 10.35
C CYS A 63 -6.82 -29.22 11.14
N ALA A 64 -8.13 -29.10 11.39
CA ALA A 64 -8.92 -30.16 12.02
C ALA A 64 -8.95 -31.43 11.15
N GLY A 65 -9.14 -31.29 9.84
CA GLY A 65 -9.12 -32.41 8.90
C GLY A 65 -7.76 -33.08 8.81
N LEU A 66 -6.68 -32.30 8.71
CA LEU A 66 -5.31 -32.81 8.67
C LEU A 66 -4.92 -33.48 9.99
N GLY A 67 -5.30 -32.90 11.13
CA GLY A 67 -5.14 -33.50 12.44
C GLY A 67 -5.90 -34.82 12.59
N ALA A 68 -7.14 -34.90 12.09
CA ALA A 68 -7.91 -36.15 12.07
C ALA A 68 -7.22 -37.25 11.26
N LEU A 69 -6.72 -36.91 10.07
CA LEU A 69 -6.00 -37.86 9.20
C LEU A 69 -4.71 -38.35 9.85
N LEU A 70 -3.93 -37.46 10.46
CA LEU A 70 -2.74 -37.83 11.22
C LEU A 70 -3.08 -38.71 12.43
N GLY A 71 -4.14 -38.37 13.17
CA GLY A 71 -4.63 -39.16 14.29
C GLY A 71 -5.00 -40.59 13.87
N LEU A 72 -5.72 -40.74 12.75
CA LEU A 72 -6.06 -42.03 12.17
C LEU A 72 -4.82 -42.80 11.67
N ALA A 73 -3.87 -42.11 11.04
CA ALA A 73 -2.61 -42.73 10.59
C ALA A 73 -1.79 -43.26 11.77
N ILE A 74 -1.72 -42.51 12.87
CA ILE A 74 -1.07 -42.94 14.12
C ILE A 74 -1.83 -44.13 14.73
N ALA A 75 -3.16 -44.07 14.79
CA ALA A 75 -3.98 -45.17 15.30
C ALA A 75 -3.76 -46.47 14.51
N TRP A 76 -3.71 -46.37 13.18
CA TRP A 76 -3.43 -47.50 12.30
C TRP A 76 -2.01 -48.04 12.50
N PHE A 77 -1.00 -47.16 12.61
CA PHE A 77 0.38 -47.56 12.85
C PHE A 77 0.55 -48.27 14.21
N VAL A 78 -0.05 -47.72 15.27
CA VAL A 78 -0.04 -48.33 16.60
C VAL A 78 -0.80 -49.66 16.59
N GLY A 79 -1.98 -49.71 15.96
CA GLY A 79 -2.74 -50.97 15.81
C GLY A 79 -1.96 -52.07 15.10
N ALA A 80 -1.24 -51.70 14.03
CA ALA A 80 -0.38 -52.63 13.29
C ALA A 80 0.83 -53.11 14.12
N ALA A 81 1.43 -52.23 14.94
CA ALA A 81 2.61 -52.54 15.73
C ALA A 81 2.35 -53.49 16.90
N VAL A 82 1.14 -53.46 17.49
CA VAL A 82 0.83 -54.27 18.68
C VAL A 82 0.12 -55.59 18.31
N HIS A 83 -0.14 -55.88 17.03
CA HIS A 83 -0.82 -57.10 16.55
C HIS A 83 -2.13 -57.44 17.30
N PHE A 84 -2.83 -56.42 17.81
CA PHE A 84 -4.17 -56.59 18.36
C PHE A 84 -5.17 -56.52 17.20
N GLU A 85 -5.57 -57.68 16.68
CA GLU A 85 -6.60 -57.79 15.62
C GLU A 85 -7.98 -57.28 16.07
N GLU A 86 -8.20 -57.12 17.38
CA GLU A 86 -9.42 -56.59 18.00
C GLU A 86 -9.26 -55.16 18.54
N LEU A 87 -8.42 -54.32 17.93
CA LEU A 87 -8.37 -52.92 18.33
C LEU A 87 -9.75 -52.28 18.09
N ASN A 88 -10.47 -52.05 19.18
CA ASN A 88 -11.88 -51.67 19.18
C ASN A 88 -12.07 -50.38 18.38
N VAL A 89 -13.17 -50.26 17.63
CA VAL A 89 -13.52 -49.08 16.82
C VAL A 89 -13.44 -47.79 17.65
N ALA A 90 -13.71 -47.89 18.96
CA ALA A 90 -13.52 -46.83 19.94
C ALA A 90 -12.11 -46.20 19.98
N PHE A 91 -11.05 -46.98 19.74
CA PHE A 91 -9.67 -46.51 19.75
C PHE A 91 -9.37 -45.60 18.54
N TYR A 92 -9.80 -46.00 17.35
CA TYR A 92 -9.71 -45.16 16.15
C TYR A 92 -10.50 -43.86 16.31
N PHE A 93 -11.69 -43.93 16.91
CA PHE A 93 -12.48 -42.74 17.23
C PHE A 93 -11.76 -41.81 18.20
N LEU A 94 -11.10 -42.35 19.23
CA LEU A 94 -10.37 -41.56 20.22
C LEU A 94 -9.19 -40.80 19.59
N PHE A 95 -8.41 -41.48 18.76
CA PHE A 95 -7.27 -40.85 18.08
C PHE A 95 -7.70 -39.87 16.98
N ALA A 96 -8.80 -40.15 16.27
CA ALA A 96 -9.38 -39.19 15.33
C ALA A 96 -9.85 -37.93 16.07
N LEU A 97 -10.53 -38.07 17.21
CA LEU A 97 -11.00 -36.95 18.03
C LEU A 97 -9.83 -36.15 18.62
N PHE A 98 -8.80 -36.84 19.10
CA PHE A 98 -7.56 -36.20 19.56
C PHE A 98 -6.85 -35.45 18.42
N GLY A 99 -6.81 -36.05 17.22
CA GLY A 99 -6.32 -35.42 16.00
C GLY A 99 -7.09 -34.15 15.66
N ILE A 100 -8.41 -34.17 15.71
CA ILE A 100 -9.28 -33.01 15.48
C ILE A 100 -9.02 -31.92 16.53
N LEU A 101 -8.98 -32.28 17.82
CA LEU A 101 -8.73 -31.33 18.91
C LEU A 101 -7.36 -30.65 18.77
N SER A 102 -6.33 -31.44 18.47
CA SER A 102 -4.97 -30.92 18.25
C SER A 102 -4.92 -30.00 17.03
N GLY A 103 -5.54 -30.36 15.91
CA GLY A 103 -5.65 -29.51 14.73
C GLY A 103 -6.42 -28.21 14.97
N VAL A 104 -7.50 -28.24 15.76
CA VAL A 104 -8.25 -27.03 16.14
C VAL A 104 -7.45 -26.15 17.10
N ALA A 105 -6.71 -26.74 18.05
CA ALA A 105 -5.85 -26.00 18.97
C ALA A 105 -4.73 -25.28 18.19
N PHE A 106 -4.10 -25.98 17.25
CA PHE A 106 -3.06 -25.44 16.38
C PHE A 106 -3.56 -24.28 15.50
N ALA A 107 -4.79 -24.37 15.00
CA ALA A 107 -5.41 -23.31 14.21
C ALA A 107 -5.84 -22.07 15.02
N LYS A 108 -5.94 -22.19 16.35
CA LYS A 108 -6.31 -21.08 17.24
C LYS A 108 -5.10 -20.35 17.83
N GLU A 109 -3.93 -20.99 17.83
CA GLU A 109 -2.68 -20.38 18.27
C GLU A 109 -2.25 -19.26 17.29
N PRO A 110 -2.04 -18.02 17.77
CA PRO A 110 -1.65 -16.89 16.93
C PRO A 110 -0.20 -17.08 16.42
N GLY A 111 -0.04 -17.32 15.12
CA GLY A 111 1.28 -17.38 14.45
C GLY A 111 1.47 -18.56 13.49
N LEU A 112 0.61 -19.58 13.52
CA LEU A 112 0.71 -20.78 12.66
C LEU A 112 -0.51 -21.01 11.75
N GLY A 113 -1.28 -19.96 11.47
CA GLY A 113 -2.37 -20.01 10.48
C GLY A 113 -1.81 -20.20 9.07
N ILE A 114 -1.87 -21.43 8.54
CA ILE A 114 -1.37 -21.81 7.20
C ILE A 114 -2.03 -20.98 6.07
N PHE A 115 -3.23 -20.45 6.29
CA PHE A 115 -3.99 -19.68 5.29
C PHE A 115 -4.22 -18.21 5.66
N GLY A 116 -3.40 -17.64 6.56
CA GLY A 116 -3.38 -16.19 6.78
C GLY A 116 -4.64 -15.64 7.44
N GLY A 117 -5.24 -16.41 8.36
CA GLY A 117 -6.49 -16.07 9.04
C GLY A 117 -6.37 -15.69 10.53
N GLY A 118 -5.33 -14.95 10.94
CA GLY A 118 -5.37 -14.23 12.22
C GLY A 118 -4.03 -14.07 12.92
N GLY A 119 -3.68 -12.82 13.21
CA GLY A 119 -2.57 -12.45 14.10
C GLY A 119 -1.36 -11.95 13.33
N SER A 120 -1.09 -10.66 13.50
CA SER A 120 0.17 -10.01 13.15
C SER A 120 1.32 -10.77 13.83
N GLY A 121 2.03 -11.59 13.05
CA GLY A 121 3.18 -12.35 13.49
C GLY A 121 3.80 -13.02 12.28
N ASN A 122 5.09 -12.77 12.05
CA ASN A 122 5.89 -13.33 10.94
C ASN A 122 5.89 -14.87 11.02
N GLY A 123 4.90 -15.50 10.39
CA GLY A 123 4.86 -16.93 10.13
C GLY A 123 5.49 -17.25 8.78
N PHE A 124 6.19 -18.38 8.69
CA PHE A 124 6.83 -18.91 7.49
C PHE A 124 5.75 -19.36 6.48
N GLY A 125 5.17 -18.41 5.76
CA GLY A 125 4.25 -18.66 4.66
C GLY A 125 5.01 -18.76 3.35
N VAL A 126 4.71 -19.80 2.55
CA VAL A 126 5.01 -19.82 1.12
C VAL A 126 4.26 -18.63 0.52
N GLY A 127 4.98 -17.54 0.28
CA GLY A 127 4.42 -16.27 -0.14
C GLY A 127 3.83 -16.39 -1.53
N ILE A 128 2.50 -16.46 -1.59
CA ILE A 128 1.82 -15.78 -2.69
C ILE A 128 2.14 -14.31 -2.45
N GLU A 129 3.01 -13.72 -3.28
CA GLU A 129 3.31 -12.29 -3.24
C GLU A 129 1.96 -11.56 -3.21
N LYS A 130 1.67 -10.96 -2.05
CA LYS A 130 0.54 -10.08 -1.89
C LYS A 130 0.78 -8.96 -2.89
N GLU A 131 -0.04 -8.88 -3.93
CA GLU A 131 0.05 -7.87 -4.98
C GLU A 131 0.28 -6.52 -4.28
N GLU A 132 1.50 -5.98 -4.41
CA GLU A 132 1.91 -4.81 -3.64
C GLU A 132 0.94 -3.69 -4.02
N VAL A 133 0.12 -3.21 -3.08
CA VAL A 133 -0.89 -2.20 -3.39
C VAL A 133 -0.18 -0.96 -3.94
N ARG A 134 -0.31 -0.75 -5.25
CA ARG A 134 0.37 0.36 -5.96
C ARG A 134 -0.44 1.64 -5.94
N ASP A 135 -1.64 1.63 -5.37
CA ASP A 135 -2.56 2.77 -5.32
C ASP A 135 -1.91 4.02 -4.73
N LYS A 136 -2.00 5.12 -5.48
CA LYS A 136 -1.49 6.43 -5.07
C LYS A 136 -2.67 7.38 -4.82
N ILE A 137 -2.91 7.71 -3.56
CA ILE A 137 -4.04 8.54 -3.14
C ILE A 137 -3.65 10.01 -3.23
N LEU A 138 -4.38 10.77 -4.05
CA LEU A 138 -4.09 12.18 -4.28
C LEU A 138 -4.71 13.10 -3.21
N ASP A 139 -3.93 14.07 -2.77
CA ASP A 139 -4.35 15.21 -1.94
C ASP A 139 -4.65 16.46 -2.79
N THR A 140 -5.49 17.37 -2.26
CA THR A 140 -5.86 18.67 -2.83
C THR A 140 -4.62 19.49 -3.21
N SER A 141 -3.59 19.50 -2.36
CA SER A 141 -2.37 20.29 -2.57
C SER A 141 -1.59 19.88 -3.84
N VAL A 142 -1.53 18.59 -4.13
CA VAL A 142 -0.82 18.03 -5.28
C VAL A 142 -1.58 18.27 -6.58
N VAL A 143 -2.90 18.15 -6.52
CA VAL A 143 -3.77 18.40 -7.67
C VAL A 143 -3.71 19.85 -8.13
N ILE A 144 -3.73 20.81 -7.20
CA ILE A 144 -3.66 22.25 -7.52
C ILE A 144 -2.28 22.64 -8.09
N ASP A 145 -1.21 22.08 -7.54
CA ASP A 145 0.16 22.32 -7.98
C ASP A 145 0.35 21.89 -9.46
N GLY A 146 -0.08 20.66 -9.77
CA GLY A 146 -0.15 20.13 -11.14
C GLY A 146 1.10 19.38 -11.61
N ARG A 147 2.25 19.47 -10.92
CA ARG A 147 3.48 18.72 -11.28
C ARG A 147 3.28 17.20 -11.32
N ILE A 148 2.25 16.70 -10.66
CA ILE A 148 1.90 15.27 -10.68
C ILE A 148 1.60 14.75 -12.09
N LEU A 149 1.07 15.59 -12.97
CA LEU A 149 0.81 15.21 -14.37
C LEU A 149 2.13 14.96 -15.11
N ASP A 150 3.07 15.91 -15.02
CA ASP A 150 4.37 15.80 -15.67
C ASP A 150 5.14 14.58 -15.14
N ILE A 151 5.11 14.36 -13.82
CA ILE A 151 5.76 13.20 -13.20
C ILE A 151 5.09 11.89 -13.65
N ALA A 152 3.77 11.84 -13.74
CA ALA A 152 3.06 10.67 -14.25
C ALA A 152 3.45 10.34 -15.70
N ASP A 153 3.64 11.36 -16.55
CA ASP A 153 4.04 11.19 -17.95
C ASP A 153 5.50 10.70 -18.11
N THR A 154 6.37 10.96 -17.13
CA THR A 154 7.73 10.39 -17.10
C THR A 154 7.78 8.89 -16.76
N HIS A 155 6.64 8.26 -16.44
CA HIS A 155 6.56 6.86 -15.98
C HIS A 155 7.30 6.59 -14.65
N PHE A 156 7.61 7.63 -13.89
CA PHE A 156 8.21 7.50 -12.56
C PHE A 156 7.19 7.08 -11.48
N LEU A 157 5.90 7.27 -11.75
CA LEU A 157 4.81 6.85 -10.89
C LEU A 157 4.12 5.61 -11.46
N ASP A 158 3.88 4.65 -10.58
CA ASP A 158 3.31 3.35 -10.86
C ASP A 158 1.97 3.16 -10.16
N GLY A 159 1.09 2.33 -10.76
CA GLY A 159 -0.25 2.05 -10.22
C GLY A 159 -1.28 3.16 -10.49
N PRO A 160 -2.56 2.89 -10.23
CA PRO A 160 -3.62 3.87 -10.48
C PRO A 160 -3.55 5.04 -9.48
N LEU A 161 -3.86 6.23 -9.98
CA LEU A 161 -4.05 7.41 -9.12
C LEU A 161 -5.48 7.39 -8.57
N ILE A 162 -5.61 7.28 -7.26
CA ILE A 162 -6.90 7.30 -6.57
C ILE A 162 -7.23 8.74 -6.18
N LEU A 163 -8.31 9.28 -6.75
CA LEU A 163 -8.85 10.59 -6.41
C LEU A 163 -10.06 10.43 -5.49
N PRO A 164 -9.96 10.77 -4.19
CA PRO A 164 -11.10 10.70 -3.30
C PRO A 164 -12.15 11.76 -3.63
N ASN A 165 -13.43 11.39 -3.54
CA ASN A 165 -14.52 12.33 -3.81
C ASN A 165 -14.51 13.53 -2.84
N PHE A 166 -14.03 13.35 -1.59
CA PHE A 166 -13.91 14.46 -0.65
C PHE A 166 -12.83 15.49 -1.04
N VAL A 167 -11.74 15.06 -1.70
CA VAL A 167 -10.71 15.96 -2.28
C VAL A 167 -11.29 16.73 -3.46
N LEU A 168 -12.04 16.05 -4.34
CA LEU A 168 -12.72 16.70 -5.46
C LEU A 168 -13.68 17.80 -4.98
N ARG A 169 -14.48 17.52 -3.94
CA ARG A 169 -15.39 18.50 -3.33
C ARG A 169 -14.64 19.67 -2.70
N GLU A 170 -13.51 19.43 -2.05
CA GLU A 170 -12.68 20.51 -1.50
C GLU A 170 -12.16 21.43 -2.60
N ILE A 171 -11.66 20.88 -3.71
CA ILE A 171 -11.21 21.68 -4.86
C ILE A 171 -12.37 22.51 -5.44
N GLN A 172 -13.57 21.93 -5.55
CA GLN A 172 -14.77 22.65 -5.99
C GLN A 172 -15.11 23.82 -5.05
N LEU A 173 -15.12 23.58 -3.73
CA LEU A 173 -15.36 24.63 -2.74
C LEU A 173 -14.31 25.76 -2.82
N ILE A 174 -13.04 25.42 -3.05
CA ILE A 174 -11.98 26.41 -3.28
C ILE A 174 -12.24 27.19 -4.58
N SER A 175 -12.74 26.53 -5.63
CA SER A 175 -13.05 27.15 -6.92
C SER A 175 -14.27 28.08 -6.89
N ASP A 176 -15.15 27.92 -5.91
CA ASP A 176 -16.31 28.79 -5.66
C ASP A 176 -16.04 29.86 -4.60
N SER A 177 -14.79 29.96 -4.11
CA SER A 177 -14.43 30.94 -3.08
C SER A 177 -14.60 32.39 -3.57
N SER A 178 -15.09 33.25 -2.67
CA SER A 178 -15.19 34.69 -2.91
C SER A 178 -13.81 35.33 -3.14
N ASP A 179 -12.78 34.83 -2.45
CA ASP A 179 -11.39 35.24 -2.59
C ASP A 179 -10.86 34.90 -4.01
N PRO A 180 -10.50 35.91 -4.83
CA PRO A 180 -10.01 35.70 -6.19
C PRO A 180 -8.80 34.76 -6.29
N ILE A 181 -7.89 34.78 -5.31
CA ILE A 181 -6.67 33.97 -5.32
C ILE A 181 -7.01 32.50 -5.09
N LYS A 182 -7.85 32.22 -4.09
CA LYS A 182 -8.35 30.86 -3.83
C LYS A 182 -9.16 30.35 -5.02
N ARG A 183 -10.05 31.18 -5.57
CA ARG A 183 -10.85 30.85 -6.76
C ARG A 183 -9.98 30.46 -7.96
N ALA A 184 -8.91 31.23 -8.23
CA ALA A 184 -7.98 30.93 -9.31
C ALA A 184 -7.25 29.60 -9.09
N ARG A 185 -6.80 29.32 -7.85
CA ARG A 185 -6.18 28.03 -7.48
C ARG A 185 -7.15 26.86 -7.64
N GLY A 186 -8.39 27.00 -7.19
CA GLY A 186 -9.41 25.96 -7.34
C GLY A 186 -9.73 25.65 -8.81
N ARG A 187 -9.91 26.69 -9.64
CA ARG A 187 -10.09 26.51 -11.09
C ARG A 187 -8.90 25.80 -11.74
N ARG A 188 -7.68 26.16 -11.36
CA ARG A 188 -6.46 25.46 -11.81
C ARG A 188 -6.50 23.98 -11.40
N GLY A 189 -6.87 23.66 -10.16
CA GLY A 189 -7.02 22.27 -9.71
C GLY A 189 -8.02 21.47 -10.54
N LEU A 190 -9.21 22.03 -10.83
CA LEU A 190 -10.20 21.40 -11.71
C LEU A 190 -9.68 21.20 -13.14
N GLU A 191 -8.94 22.17 -13.66
CA GLU A 191 -8.28 22.05 -14.97
C GLU A 191 -7.25 20.91 -14.97
N MET A 192 -6.44 20.79 -13.92
CA MET A 192 -5.43 19.72 -13.79
C MET A 192 -6.09 18.34 -13.69
N LEU A 193 -7.19 18.21 -12.94
CA LEU A 193 -7.96 16.95 -12.89
C LEU A 193 -8.50 16.54 -14.26
N ASN A 194 -9.04 17.49 -15.02
CA ASN A 194 -9.50 17.24 -16.39
C ASN A 194 -8.35 16.79 -17.30
N LYS A 195 -7.15 17.37 -17.14
CA LYS A 195 -5.95 16.94 -17.88
C LYS A 195 -5.51 15.54 -17.45
N LEU A 196 -5.44 15.26 -16.15
CA LEU A 196 -5.10 13.94 -15.62
C LEU A 196 -6.04 12.84 -16.14
N GLN A 197 -7.34 13.11 -16.21
CA GLN A 197 -8.32 12.13 -16.73
C GLN A 197 -8.25 11.91 -18.24
N ARG A 198 -7.93 12.93 -19.03
CA ARG A 198 -7.99 12.86 -20.52
C ARG A 198 -6.64 12.58 -21.17
N LYS A 199 -5.56 13.04 -20.56
CA LYS A 199 -4.20 13.04 -21.12
C LYS A 199 -3.20 12.27 -20.26
N GLY A 200 -3.58 11.85 -19.05
CA GLY A 200 -2.67 11.17 -18.15
C GLY A 200 -2.22 9.83 -18.71
N SER A 201 -0.92 9.56 -18.62
CA SER A 201 -0.34 8.25 -18.91
C SER A 201 -0.76 7.16 -17.91
N ILE A 202 -1.34 7.57 -16.77
CA ILE A 202 -1.75 6.71 -15.66
C ILE A 202 -3.27 6.77 -15.47
N GLU A 203 -3.90 5.62 -15.21
CA GLU A 203 -5.32 5.52 -14.90
C GLU A 203 -5.69 6.28 -13.62
N VAL A 204 -6.70 7.15 -13.71
CA VAL A 204 -7.25 7.88 -12.55
C VAL A 204 -8.58 7.26 -12.13
N LYS A 205 -8.67 6.75 -10.90
CA LYS A 205 -9.89 6.17 -10.32
C LYS A 205 -10.48 7.07 -9.25
N ILE A 206 -11.75 7.41 -9.38
CA ILE A 206 -12.46 8.15 -8.34
C ILE A 206 -13.01 7.18 -7.30
N THR A 207 -12.64 7.37 -6.04
CA THR A 207 -13.22 6.62 -4.92
C THR A 207 -14.27 7.45 -4.19
N TYR A 208 -15.44 6.84 -3.97
CA TYR A 208 -16.55 7.44 -3.23
C TYR A 208 -16.57 7.02 -1.76
N LYS A 209 -15.57 6.26 -1.31
CA LYS A 209 -15.41 5.89 0.10
C LYS A 209 -15.18 7.16 0.91
N ASP A 210 -16.02 7.37 1.92
CA ASP A 210 -15.96 8.52 2.82
C ASP A 210 -16.07 8.05 4.27
N TYR A 211 -15.60 8.87 5.19
CA TYR A 211 -15.55 8.58 6.62
C TYR A 211 -16.36 9.64 7.35
N SER A 212 -17.46 9.23 7.97
CA SER A 212 -18.37 10.12 8.71
C SER A 212 -17.86 10.46 10.12
N ASP A 213 -16.90 9.70 10.63
CA ASP A 213 -16.32 9.86 11.96
C ASP A 213 -15.30 11.01 12.07
N THR A 214 -14.83 11.54 10.93
CA THR A 214 -13.96 12.72 10.92
C THR A 214 -14.39 13.71 9.85
N ARG A 215 -14.25 15.02 10.15
CA ARG A 215 -14.57 16.09 9.20
C ARG A 215 -13.35 16.56 8.42
N GLU A 216 -12.15 16.36 8.97
CA GLU A 216 -10.89 16.83 8.39
C GLU A 216 -10.48 15.96 7.20
N VAL A 217 -10.15 16.61 6.07
CA VAL A 217 -9.74 15.93 4.83
C VAL A 217 -8.48 15.09 5.06
N ASP A 218 -7.50 15.65 5.77
CA ASP A 218 -6.23 15.01 6.14
C ASP A 218 -6.45 13.68 6.88
N ALA A 219 -7.33 13.67 7.88
CA ALA A 219 -7.66 12.47 8.63
C ALA A 219 -8.35 11.41 7.75
N LYS A 220 -9.19 11.83 6.80
CA LYS A 220 -9.82 10.92 5.81
C LYS A 220 -8.79 10.31 4.86
N LEU A 221 -7.80 11.08 4.41
CA LEU A 221 -6.72 10.59 3.56
C LEU A 221 -5.91 9.50 4.27
N ILE A 222 -5.51 9.75 5.52
CA ILE A 222 -4.76 8.76 6.31
C ILE A 222 -5.57 7.50 6.57
N LYS A 223 -6.86 7.64 6.89
CA LYS A 223 -7.75 6.49 7.07
C LYS A 223 -7.96 5.71 5.78
N LEU A 224 -8.15 6.39 4.65
CA LEU A 224 -8.23 5.77 3.33
C LEU A 224 -6.98 4.97 2.99
N ALA A 225 -5.80 5.55 3.21
CA ALA A 225 -4.53 4.91 2.93
C ALA A 225 -4.28 3.67 3.81
N ARG A 226 -4.65 3.71 5.09
CA ARG A 226 -4.57 2.53 5.97
C ARG A 226 -5.51 1.41 5.54
N ASP A 227 -6.74 1.77 5.17
CA ASP A 227 -7.75 0.78 4.79
C ASP A 227 -7.43 0.11 3.44
N THR A 228 -6.84 0.84 2.49
CA THR A 228 -6.49 0.29 1.17
C THR A 228 -5.07 -0.23 1.09
N GLY A 229 -4.17 0.18 1.99
CA GLY A 229 -2.72 -0.05 1.87
C GLY A 229 -2.03 0.88 0.87
N GLY A 230 -2.73 1.90 0.35
CA GLY A 230 -2.21 2.85 -0.63
C GLY A 230 -1.22 3.87 -0.03
N LYS A 231 -0.48 4.55 -0.89
CA LYS A 231 0.47 5.62 -0.51
C LYS A 231 -0.18 6.99 -0.75
N ILE A 232 -0.01 7.93 0.17
CA ILE A 232 -0.55 9.30 0.02
C ILE A 232 0.42 10.12 -0.83
N VAL A 233 -0.07 10.87 -1.81
CA VAL A 233 0.70 11.85 -2.57
C VAL A 233 0.26 13.25 -2.13
N THR A 234 1.16 13.99 -1.48
CA THR A 234 0.86 15.33 -0.93
C THR A 234 2.05 16.28 -1.08
N ASN A 235 1.79 17.59 -1.09
CA ASN A 235 2.83 18.62 -0.96
C ASN A 235 2.89 19.19 0.46
N ASP A 236 1.93 18.83 1.33
CA ASP A 236 1.86 19.30 2.71
C ASP A 236 2.84 18.53 3.60
N PHE A 237 3.69 19.28 4.30
CA PHE A 237 4.69 18.75 5.20
C PHE A 237 4.11 18.24 6.53
N ASN A 238 3.02 18.84 7.01
CA ASN A 238 2.34 18.43 8.23
C ASN A 238 1.58 17.13 8.02
N LEU A 239 0.83 17.02 6.92
CA LEU A 239 0.17 15.77 6.53
C LEU A 239 1.19 14.63 6.40
N ASN A 240 2.36 14.91 5.81
CA ASN A 240 3.44 13.93 5.70
C ASN A 240 3.85 13.36 7.07
N LYS A 241 4.22 14.23 8.02
CA LYS A 241 4.63 13.81 9.36
C LYS A 241 3.57 13.00 10.10
N VAL A 242 2.32 13.44 10.03
CA VAL A 242 1.21 12.76 10.74
C VAL A 242 0.91 11.41 10.10
N ALA A 243 0.94 11.31 8.77
CA ALA A 243 0.72 10.06 8.05
C ALA A 243 1.82 9.03 8.33
N GLU A 244 3.09 9.42 8.31
CA GLU A 244 4.22 8.55 8.61
C GLU A 244 4.15 7.98 10.04
N LEU A 245 3.79 8.82 11.04
CA LEU A 245 3.57 8.38 12.42
C LEU A 245 2.45 7.33 12.55
N GLN A 246 1.47 7.35 11.65
CA GLN A 246 0.38 6.37 11.59
C GLN A 246 0.69 5.16 10.70
N GLY A 247 1.95 5.00 10.25
CA GLY A 247 2.39 3.88 9.43
C GLY A 247 1.97 3.96 7.96
N VAL A 248 1.54 5.14 7.49
CA VAL A 248 1.18 5.36 6.09
C VAL A 248 2.39 5.91 5.33
N LYS A 249 2.72 5.28 4.21
CA LYS A 249 3.77 5.76 3.31
C LYS A 249 3.28 6.99 2.54
N VAL A 250 4.15 7.99 2.43
CA VAL A 250 3.85 9.27 1.75
C VAL A 250 4.86 9.52 0.63
N LEU A 251 4.35 10.02 -0.49
CA LEU A 251 5.11 10.51 -1.63
C LEU A 251 4.97 12.02 -1.69
N ASN A 252 6.00 12.74 -1.26
CA ASN A 252 5.98 14.19 -1.25
C ASN A 252 6.74 14.77 -2.45
N LEU A 253 6.05 15.55 -3.31
CA LEU A 253 6.68 16.05 -4.54
C LEU A 253 7.77 17.09 -4.29
N ASN A 254 7.70 17.84 -3.18
CA ASN A 254 8.77 18.75 -2.80
C ASN A 254 10.02 17.98 -2.36
N THR A 255 9.83 16.84 -1.68
CA THR A 255 10.94 15.95 -1.32
C THR A 255 11.56 15.32 -2.55
N LEU A 256 10.74 14.87 -3.51
CA LEU A 256 11.21 14.38 -4.80
C LEU A 256 11.99 15.44 -5.57
N ALA A 257 11.45 16.66 -5.70
CA ALA A 257 12.14 17.76 -6.38
C ALA A 257 13.50 18.08 -5.75
N ASN A 258 13.59 18.06 -4.42
CA ASN A 258 14.86 18.26 -3.71
C ASN A 258 15.85 17.10 -3.96
N ALA A 259 15.38 15.87 -4.05
CA ALA A 259 16.21 14.70 -4.35
C ALA A 259 16.75 14.70 -5.79
N LEU A 260 16.06 15.40 -6.71
CA LEU A 260 16.49 15.57 -8.09
C LEU A 260 17.48 16.73 -8.30
N LYS A 261 17.82 17.50 -7.25
CA LYS A 261 18.80 18.58 -7.37
C LYS A 261 20.18 17.98 -7.72
N PRO A 262 20.91 18.54 -8.70
CA PRO A 262 22.24 18.07 -9.05
C PRO A 262 23.17 17.99 -7.84
N VAL A 263 23.81 16.84 -7.67
CA VAL A 263 24.82 16.66 -6.62
C VAL A 263 26.14 17.15 -7.16
N VAL A 264 26.54 18.36 -6.75
CA VAL A 264 27.91 18.84 -6.97
C VAL A 264 28.86 18.06 -6.04
N LEU A 265 29.97 17.56 -6.58
CA LEU A 265 31.00 16.81 -5.85
C LEU A 265 32.34 17.58 -5.81
N PRO A 266 33.19 17.37 -4.77
CA PRO A 266 34.56 17.86 -4.79
C PRO A 266 35.32 17.35 -6.02
N GLY A 267 36.05 18.25 -6.68
CA GLY A 267 36.79 17.97 -7.91
C GLY A 267 36.01 18.20 -9.21
N GLU A 268 34.70 18.44 -9.16
CA GLU A 268 33.93 18.81 -10.35
C GLU A 268 34.22 20.25 -10.78
N GLU A 269 34.23 20.48 -12.10
CA GLU A 269 34.31 21.82 -12.68
C GLU A 269 32.91 22.37 -12.97
N LEU A 270 32.68 23.62 -12.62
CA LEU A 270 31.43 24.33 -12.86
C LEU A 270 31.67 25.77 -13.30
N GLY A 271 30.83 26.25 -14.22
CA GLY A 271 30.85 27.65 -14.68
C GLY A 271 29.97 28.50 -13.77
N ILE A 272 30.54 29.55 -13.18
CA ILE A 272 29.81 30.44 -12.26
C ILE A 272 30.08 31.89 -12.61
N GLN A 273 29.01 32.68 -12.65
CA GLN A 273 29.11 34.13 -12.70
C GLN A 273 29.39 34.68 -11.30
N VAL A 274 30.47 35.45 -11.18
CA VAL A 274 30.80 36.12 -9.93
C VAL A 274 29.93 37.37 -9.80
N ILE A 275 29.06 37.41 -8.78
CA ILE A 275 28.06 38.47 -8.62
C ILE A 275 28.58 39.57 -7.69
N LYS A 276 29.28 39.19 -6.62
CA LYS A 276 29.78 40.14 -5.60
C LYS A 276 31.05 39.64 -4.94
N GLU A 277 31.76 40.54 -4.27
CA GLU A 277 32.89 40.16 -3.42
C GLU A 277 32.43 39.42 -2.15
N GLY A 278 33.27 38.50 -1.69
CA GLY A 278 33.05 37.70 -0.49
C GLY A 278 33.39 38.44 0.79
N LYS A 279 33.25 37.74 1.92
CA LYS A 279 33.50 38.31 3.24
C LYS A 279 35.00 38.40 3.54
N ASP A 280 35.78 37.42 3.08
CA ASP A 280 37.24 37.42 3.22
C ASP A 280 37.89 38.09 2.00
N GLU A 281 39.07 38.69 2.21
CA GLU A 281 39.82 39.36 1.14
C GLU A 281 40.04 38.42 -0.06
N ASN A 282 39.84 38.95 -1.27
CA ASN A 282 39.94 38.24 -2.54
C ASN A 282 38.90 37.13 -2.80
N GLN A 283 37.88 36.91 -1.96
CA GLN A 283 36.81 35.97 -2.31
C GLN A 283 35.81 36.56 -3.31
N GLY A 284 35.31 35.73 -4.22
CA GLY A 284 34.14 36.02 -5.04
C GLY A 284 32.95 35.17 -4.59
N ILE A 285 31.73 35.69 -4.74
CA ILE A 285 30.49 34.94 -4.48
C ILE A 285 29.66 34.89 -5.76
N GLY A 286 29.27 33.67 -6.12
CA GLY A 286 28.23 33.38 -7.11
C GLY A 286 27.13 32.51 -6.52
N TYR A 287 26.10 32.25 -7.33
CA TYR A 287 25.00 31.38 -6.95
C TYR A 287 24.70 30.41 -8.09
N LEU A 288 24.40 29.16 -7.74
CA LEU A 288 23.80 28.21 -8.68
C LEU A 288 22.35 28.60 -8.97
N GLU A 289 21.77 28.02 -10.02
CA GLU A 289 20.36 28.23 -10.39
C GLU A 289 19.38 27.88 -9.26
N ASP A 290 19.76 26.95 -8.38
CA ASP A 290 18.96 26.54 -7.23
C ASP A 290 19.13 27.43 -5.98
N GLY A 291 19.94 28.49 -6.09
CA GLY A 291 20.23 29.43 -5.01
C GLY A 291 21.38 29.03 -4.08
N THR A 292 22.04 27.90 -4.31
CA THR A 292 23.21 27.47 -3.52
C THR A 292 24.35 28.47 -3.68
N MET A 293 24.88 28.95 -2.55
CA MET A 293 25.98 29.92 -2.55
C MET A 293 27.30 29.24 -2.90
N VAL A 294 27.98 29.79 -3.91
CA VAL A 294 29.30 29.33 -4.36
C VAL A 294 30.33 30.40 -3.99
N VAL A 295 31.27 30.02 -3.13
CA VAL A 295 32.41 30.85 -2.72
C VAL A 295 33.61 30.47 -3.60
N ILE A 296 34.21 31.47 -4.23
CA ILE A 296 35.33 31.30 -5.15
C ILE A 296 36.57 31.90 -4.47
N GLU A 297 37.51 31.04 -4.09
CA GLU A 297 38.81 31.46 -3.57
C GLU A 297 39.55 32.27 -4.63
N ASN A 298 40.10 33.42 -4.22
CA ASN A 298 40.72 34.40 -5.11
C ASN A 298 39.80 34.89 -6.25
N GLY A 299 38.47 34.82 -6.10
CA GLY A 299 37.48 35.26 -7.10
C GLY A 299 37.06 36.73 -7.05
N GLY A 300 37.50 37.52 -6.07
CA GLY A 300 37.02 38.90 -5.87
C GLY A 300 37.29 39.83 -7.06
N HIS A 301 38.46 39.68 -7.69
CA HIS A 301 38.83 40.44 -8.90
C HIS A 301 38.07 40.00 -10.18
N LEU A 302 37.25 38.96 -10.10
CA LEU A 302 36.48 38.39 -11.22
C LEU A 302 35.00 38.77 -11.17
N VAL A 303 34.59 39.68 -10.28
CA VAL A 303 33.21 40.18 -10.19
C VAL A 303 32.71 40.68 -11.56
N GLY A 304 31.51 40.25 -11.93
CA GLY A 304 30.88 40.51 -13.22
C GLY A 304 31.24 39.53 -14.33
N LYS A 305 32.23 38.65 -14.14
CA LYS A 305 32.67 37.67 -15.14
C LYS A 305 32.12 36.27 -14.86
N GLU A 306 31.96 35.49 -15.91
CA GLU A 306 31.70 34.05 -15.83
C GLU A 306 33.02 33.28 -15.85
N VAL A 307 33.23 32.44 -14.84
CA VAL A 307 34.52 31.77 -14.59
C VAL A 307 34.27 30.28 -14.39
N LYS A 308 35.13 29.44 -14.99
CA LYS A 308 35.19 28.01 -14.64
C LYS A 308 35.94 27.83 -13.33
N VAL A 309 35.30 27.19 -12.37
CA VAL A 309 35.83 26.95 -11.03
C VAL A 309 35.78 25.46 -10.71
N THR A 310 36.75 24.98 -9.95
CA THR A 310 36.81 23.59 -9.47
C THR A 310 36.36 23.54 -8.02
N VAL A 311 35.47 22.61 -7.68
CA VAL A 311 34.95 22.45 -6.32
C VAL A 311 36.03 21.90 -5.40
N THR A 312 36.33 22.63 -4.32
CA THR A 312 37.31 22.21 -3.31
C THR A 312 36.63 21.51 -2.15
N SER A 313 35.55 22.09 -1.63
CA SER A 313 34.81 21.50 -0.51
C SER A 313 33.36 21.97 -0.49
N ILE A 314 32.53 21.23 0.24
CA ILE A 314 31.11 21.51 0.38
C ILE A 314 30.80 21.57 1.87
N ILE A 315 30.24 22.69 2.32
CA ILE A 315 29.89 22.91 3.72
C ILE A 315 28.38 23.10 3.83
N GLN A 316 27.74 22.29 4.66
CA GLN A 316 26.34 22.52 5.05
C GLN A 316 26.31 23.53 6.19
N THR A 317 25.58 24.63 6.02
CA THR A 317 25.33 25.64 7.06
C THR A 317 23.86 25.69 7.46
N ALA A 318 23.54 26.44 8.53
CA ALA A 318 22.16 26.66 8.97
C ALA A 318 21.29 27.38 7.92
N ALA A 319 21.90 28.16 7.01
CA ALA A 319 21.21 28.88 5.94
C ALA A 319 21.11 28.07 4.63
N GLY A 320 21.76 26.89 4.56
CA GLY A 320 21.78 26.05 3.36
C GLY A 320 23.16 25.51 3.03
N LYS A 321 23.27 24.90 1.86
CA LYS A 321 24.51 24.35 1.31
C LYS A 321 25.39 25.49 0.78
N MET A 322 26.69 25.44 1.08
CA MET A 322 27.70 26.36 0.57
C MET A 322 28.78 25.54 -0.14
N ILE A 323 29.18 25.95 -1.33
CA ILE A 323 30.20 25.27 -2.14
C ILE A 323 31.43 26.16 -2.20
N PHE A 324 32.57 25.66 -1.76
CA PHE A 324 33.85 26.32 -1.91
C PHE A 324 34.53 25.81 -3.17
N THR A 325 35.07 26.75 -3.93
CA THR A 325 35.64 26.49 -5.25
C THR A 325 36.91 27.32 -5.44
N LYS A 326 37.73 26.91 -6.40
CA LYS A 326 38.93 27.64 -6.81
C LYS A 326 38.83 27.97 -8.29
N ALA A 327 39.13 29.21 -8.66
CA ALA A 327 39.15 29.61 -10.08
C ALA A 327 40.23 28.83 -10.85
N ASN A 328 39.85 28.22 -11.98
CA ASN A 328 40.83 27.63 -12.89
C ASN A 328 41.55 28.77 -13.62
N SER A 329 42.88 28.82 -13.49
CA SER A 329 43.74 29.89 -14.04
C SER A 329 43.69 30.04 -15.57
N ASN A 330 43.05 29.10 -16.27
CA ASN A 330 43.09 29.00 -17.74
C ASN A 330 41.73 29.29 -18.42
N GLY A 331 40.74 29.82 -17.70
CA GLY A 331 39.34 29.83 -18.15
C GLY A 331 38.65 31.19 -18.27
N VAL A 332 39.38 32.30 -18.41
CA VAL A 332 38.75 33.60 -18.67
C VAL A 332 38.23 33.60 -20.11
N SER A 333 36.97 33.22 -20.32
CA SER A 333 36.31 33.44 -21.61
C SER A 333 36.02 34.93 -21.77
N GLU A 334 36.90 35.63 -22.50
CA GLU A 334 36.59 36.92 -23.09
C GLU A 334 35.44 36.77 -24.11
N LYS A 335 34.21 36.91 -23.64
CA LYS A 335 33.08 37.25 -24.51
C LYS A 335 32.48 38.56 -24.02
N GLY A 336 33.02 39.66 -24.54
CA GLY A 336 32.51 40.98 -24.18
C GLY A 336 33.22 42.16 -24.82
N ASN A 337 33.56 42.11 -26.12
CA ASN A 337 33.66 43.35 -26.89
C ASN A 337 33.55 43.11 -28.41
N ARG A 338 32.36 43.27 -28.98
CA ARG A 338 32.22 43.64 -30.39
C ARG A 338 31.73 45.09 -30.42
N GLN A 339 32.65 46.01 -30.62
CA GLN A 339 32.33 47.38 -31.03
C GLN A 339 31.63 47.33 -32.40
N PRO A 340 30.60 48.15 -32.65
CA PRO A 340 30.12 48.38 -34.01
C PRO A 340 31.13 49.30 -34.72
N HIS A 341 31.74 48.80 -35.80
CA HIS A 341 32.47 49.65 -36.73
C HIS A 341 31.48 50.64 -37.35
N SER A 342 31.75 51.93 -37.13
CA SER A 342 31.26 53.02 -37.96
C SER A 342 31.92 52.92 -39.34
N SER A 343 31.11 52.82 -40.39
CA SER A 343 31.38 53.33 -41.75
C SER A 343 30.06 53.47 -42.48
#